data_AF-D8PT07-F1
#
_entry.id   AF-D8PT07-F1
#
_cell.length_a   1.000
_cell.length_b   1.000
_cell.length_c   1.000
_cell.angle_alpha   90.00
_cell.angle_beta   90.00
_cell.angle_gamma   90.00
#
_symmetry.space_group_name_H-M   'P 1'
#
loop_
_entity.id
_entity.type
_entity.pdbx_description
1 polymer ?
#
loop_
_entity_poly.entity_id
_entity_poly.type
_entity_poly.pdbx_seq_one_letter_code
_entity_poly.pdbx_strand_id
1 'polypeptide(L)'
;MVKTEALKTRASQLAAAKKKPYTRSQKRVAEDQISYSIKRATSTSATRCATTNQGSSSRRGKERLTAERTEPDLSGPGVPPNLDALASTLGHMYATVNGTLAPGQEPAKYSSVYQHLPKHLRIEEGTVIPQIPLLTSWGGEVVNCCYSEELANELLKVEYGSVEKGKKAVKEFMEVAEYLGGQPDPEDTTIDRIELPGLSFHLRLWLGHQKNFVSFDFCDNETKRPVEKHRFLTVFYMRSPQDMHPVQVQSLEYCHHLDQSVGYNSFAVLEGSILDVRWKGKSIKRVVMPERERPAQQAQAVPARGLRELEVKSPQEMMADLAEFARKAMNQA
;
A
#
# COMPACT_ATOMS: atom_id res chain seq x y z
N MET A 1 -5.49 -9.06 -75.96
CA MET A 1 -5.31 -7.67 -75.49
C MET A 1 -6.18 -7.49 -74.26
N VAL A 2 -5.62 -7.57 -73.05
CA VAL A 2 -5.15 -6.49 -72.14
C VAL A 2 -6.15 -6.30 -70.97
N LYS A 3 -5.68 -6.65 -69.76
CA LYS A 3 -5.85 -6.07 -68.38
C LYS A 3 -7.20 -5.42 -67.99
N THR A 4 -7.76 -5.62 -66.78
CA THR A 4 -7.25 -5.28 -65.43
C THR A 4 -8.07 -6.05 -64.36
N GLU A 5 -7.46 -6.82 -63.46
CA GLU A 5 -6.92 -6.48 -62.12
C GLU A 5 -7.91 -6.50 -60.94
N ALA A 6 -7.43 -7.23 -59.92
CA ALA A 6 -7.99 -7.49 -58.61
C ALA A 6 -8.06 -6.27 -57.69
N LEU A 7 -8.99 -6.29 -56.72
CA LEU A 7 -8.76 -6.02 -55.28
C LEU A 7 -10.10 -5.90 -54.55
N LYS A 8 -10.47 -6.92 -53.75
CA LYS A 8 -11.28 -6.78 -52.52
C LYS A 8 -11.43 -8.15 -51.85
N THR A 9 -10.43 -8.49 -51.04
CA THR A 9 -10.49 -9.61 -50.10
C THR A 9 -10.51 -9.04 -48.69
N ARG A 10 -11.32 -9.66 -47.82
CA ARG A 10 -11.13 -9.71 -46.35
C ARG A 10 -11.79 -8.59 -45.52
N ALA A 11 -13.12 -8.65 -45.36
CA ALA A 11 -13.84 -7.94 -44.29
C ALA A 11 -15.14 -8.65 -43.89
N SER A 12 -15.10 -9.96 -43.57
CA SER A 12 -16.29 -10.67 -43.06
C SER A 12 -15.93 -11.84 -42.13
N GLN A 13 -15.21 -11.58 -41.04
CA GLN A 13 -15.17 -12.48 -39.87
C GLN A 13 -14.91 -11.65 -38.62
N LEU A 14 -15.97 -11.22 -37.92
CA LEU A 14 -15.99 -10.90 -36.48
C LEU A 14 -17.43 -10.55 -36.07
N ALA A 15 -18.27 -11.58 -35.99
CA ALA A 15 -19.53 -11.52 -35.27
C ALA A 15 -19.62 -12.80 -34.41
N ALA A 16 -19.34 -12.67 -33.10
CA ALA A 16 -19.96 -13.42 -32.00
C ALA A 16 -19.12 -13.28 -30.70
N ALA A 17 -19.23 -12.16 -30.00
CA ALA A 17 -18.94 -12.11 -28.56
C ALA A 17 -20.26 -11.86 -27.83
N LYS A 18 -20.75 -12.90 -27.15
CA LYS A 18 -22.00 -12.90 -26.37
C LYS A 18 -21.94 -11.83 -25.27
N LYS A 19 -22.73 -10.77 -25.39
CA LYS A 19 -23.04 -9.87 -24.27
C LYS A 19 -23.86 -10.65 -23.23
N LYS A 20 -23.33 -10.84 -22.02
CA LYS A 20 -24.14 -11.32 -20.88
C LYS A 20 -25.16 -10.23 -20.52
N PRO A 21 -26.43 -10.57 -20.23
CA PRO A 21 -27.43 -9.58 -19.86
C PRO A 21 -27.14 -9.07 -18.44
N TYR A 22 -26.80 -7.78 -18.35
CA TYR A 22 -26.66 -7.05 -17.09
C TYR A 22 -28.05 -6.96 -16.45
N THR A 23 -28.29 -7.70 -15.36
CA THR A 23 -29.62 -7.78 -14.73
C THR A 23 -29.99 -6.47 -14.06
N ARG A 24 -31.25 -6.05 -14.26
CA ARG A 24 -31.89 -4.82 -13.75
C ARG A 24 -31.75 -4.60 -12.22
N SER A 25 -31.37 -5.62 -11.46
CA SER A 25 -31.06 -5.57 -10.03
C SER A 25 -29.73 -4.88 -9.71
N GLN A 26 -28.68 -5.05 -10.52
CA GLN A 26 -27.37 -4.43 -10.28
C GLN A 26 -27.40 -2.92 -10.52
N LYS A 27 -28.21 -2.47 -11.48
CA LYS A 27 -28.43 -1.04 -11.74
C LYS A 27 -29.16 -0.37 -10.57
N ARG A 28 -30.14 -1.03 -9.95
CA ARG A 28 -30.83 -0.52 -8.74
C ARG A 28 -29.92 -0.46 -7.52
N VAL A 29 -29.06 -1.47 -7.31
CA VAL A 29 -28.09 -1.44 -6.20
C VAL A 29 -27.07 -0.31 -6.35
N ALA A 30 -26.61 -0.04 -7.57
CA ALA A 30 -25.74 1.11 -7.85
C ALA A 30 -26.46 2.46 -7.68
N GLU A 31 -27.71 2.58 -8.14
CA GLU A 31 -28.53 3.80 -7.98
C GLU A 31 -28.90 4.05 -6.50
N ASP A 32 -29.16 2.99 -5.71
CA ASP A 32 -29.46 3.09 -4.29
C ASP A 32 -28.21 3.46 -3.46
N GLN A 33 -27.02 2.95 -3.81
CA GLN A 33 -25.75 3.31 -3.14
C GLN A 33 -25.33 4.75 -3.43
N ILE A 34 -25.53 5.24 -4.65
CA ILE A 34 -25.27 6.64 -5.03
C ILE A 34 -26.27 7.58 -4.33
N SER A 35 -27.53 7.17 -4.22
CA SER A 35 -28.57 7.97 -3.53
C SER A 35 -28.35 8.04 -2.01
N TYR A 36 -27.80 6.99 -1.40
CA TYR A 36 -27.50 6.97 0.05
C TYR A 36 -26.25 7.78 0.41
N SER A 37 -25.23 7.80 -0.44
CA SER A 37 -23.99 8.56 -0.22
C SER A 37 -24.21 10.08 -0.34
N ILE A 38 -25.02 10.53 -1.30
CA ILE A 38 -25.38 11.95 -1.46
C ILE A 38 -26.22 12.47 -0.26
N LYS A 39 -27.11 11.64 0.30
CA LYS A 39 -27.92 12.00 1.48
C LYS A 39 -27.11 12.08 2.79
N ARG A 40 -25.96 11.41 2.88
CA ARG A 40 -25.06 11.52 4.05
C ARG A 40 -24.08 12.69 3.92
N ALA A 41 -23.61 13.00 2.72
CA ALA A 41 -22.72 14.14 2.47
C ALA A 41 -23.40 15.50 2.73
N THR A 42 -24.73 15.56 2.69
CA THR A 42 -25.53 16.76 3.01
C THR A 42 -25.93 16.88 4.49
N SER A 43 -25.57 15.90 5.33
CA SER A 43 -25.84 15.92 6.77
C SER A 43 -24.52 16.02 7.55
N THR A 44 -23.84 17.17 7.44
CA THR A 44 -22.77 17.55 8.36
C THR A 44 -23.32 17.68 9.78
N SER A 45 -22.95 16.76 10.68
CA SER A 45 -22.95 16.97 12.13
C SER A 45 -21.92 16.04 12.76
N ALA A 46 -21.01 16.66 13.50
CA ALA A 46 -19.86 16.07 14.18
C ALA A 46 -20.16 14.78 14.95
N THR A 47 -19.17 13.86 15.05
CA THR A 47 -18.86 13.23 16.35
C THR A 47 -17.38 12.86 16.46
N ARG A 48 -16.75 13.52 17.43
CA ARG A 48 -15.52 13.22 18.17
C ARG A 48 -15.03 11.76 18.09
N CYS A 49 -13.81 11.57 17.58
CA CYS A 49 -12.99 10.43 17.98
C CYS A 49 -12.47 10.67 19.41
N ALA A 50 -12.91 9.82 20.32
CA ALA A 50 -12.53 9.82 21.73
C ALA A 50 -11.06 9.42 21.89
N THR A 51 -10.25 10.35 22.39
CA THR A 51 -8.98 10.05 23.04
C THR A 51 -9.27 9.60 24.47
N THR A 52 -9.10 8.31 24.75
CA THR A 52 -9.03 7.81 26.12
C THR A 52 -7.65 8.11 26.71
N ASN A 53 -7.66 8.84 27.83
CA ASN A 53 -6.53 9.11 28.70
C ASN A 53 -5.89 7.83 29.24
N GLN A 54 -4.55 7.76 29.23
CA GLN A 54 -3.75 7.33 30.37
C GLN A 54 -2.46 8.13 30.40
N GLY A 55 -2.27 8.89 31.48
CA GLY A 55 -1.01 9.56 31.79
C GLY A 55 0.00 8.59 32.39
N SER A 56 1.28 8.89 32.20
CA SER A 56 2.33 8.78 33.23
C SER A 56 3.63 9.34 32.66
N SER A 57 4.16 10.31 33.39
CA SER A 57 5.44 10.97 33.20
C SER A 57 6.62 10.02 33.01
N SER A 58 7.44 10.24 31.99
CA SER A 58 8.89 10.00 32.11
C SER A 58 9.65 10.94 31.19
N ARG A 59 10.48 11.78 31.82
CA ARG A 59 11.42 12.72 31.21
C ARG A 59 12.62 11.94 30.66
N ARG A 60 12.98 12.13 29.38
CA ARG A 60 14.35 12.38 28.88
C ARG A 60 14.44 12.29 27.36
N GLY A 61 15.29 13.15 26.78
CA GLY A 61 15.89 12.92 25.46
C GLY A 61 15.21 13.59 24.28
N LYS A 62 15.15 14.93 24.29
CA LYS A 62 14.67 15.74 23.17
C LYS A 62 15.81 15.88 22.14
N GLU A 63 16.03 14.86 21.30
CA GLU A 63 16.79 15.04 20.06
C GLU A 63 15.87 15.60 18.99
N ARG A 64 16.06 16.89 18.79
CA ARG A 64 15.30 17.74 17.90
C ARG A 64 15.78 17.47 16.48
N LEU A 65 15.14 16.53 15.78
CA LEU A 65 15.18 16.49 14.32
C LEU A 65 14.43 17.73 13.82
N THR A 66 15.13 18.85 13.70
CA THR A 66 14.68 19.98 12.89
C THR A 66 14.85 19.57 11.42
N ALA A 67 13.88 18.80 10.92
CA ALA A 67 13.47 19.06 9.55
C ALA A 67 12.95 20.50 9.58
N GLU A 68 13.62 21.41 8.87
CA GLU A 68 13.04 22.69 8.51
C GLU A 68 11.76 22.38 7.76
N ARG A 69 10.66 22.26 8.51
CA ARG A 69 9.32 22.34 7.99
C ARG A 69 9.21 23.78 7.57
N THR A 70 9.55 24.06 6.31
CA THR A 70 9.09 25.26 5.64
C THR A 70 7.57 25.19 5.75
N GLU A 71 7.01 25.90 6.73
CA GLU A 71 5.57 26.07 6.77
C GLU A 71 5.19 26.68 5.42
N PRO A 72 4.18 26.13 4.71
CA PRO A 72 3.73 26.76 3.49
C PRO A 72 3.35 28.19 3.86
N ASP A 73 4.02 29.15 3.23
CA ASP A 73 3.71 30.56 3.36
C ASP A 73 2.32 30.78 2.76
N LEU A 74 1.29 30.68 3.62
CA LEU A 74 -0.12 30.90 3.27
C LEU A 74 -0.45 32.40 3.12
N SER A 75 0.56 33.28 3.06
CA SER A 75 0.36 34.74 2.93
C SER A 75 0.19 35.23 1.48
N GLY A 76 0.27 34.35 0.49
CA GLY A 76 -0.18 34.65 -0.86
C GLY A 76 -1.71 34.77 -0.91
N PRO A 77 -2.31 35.61 -1.80
CA PRO A 77 -3.74 35.61 -2.01
C PRO A 77 -4.17 34.22 -2.48
N GLY A 78 -4.68 33.41 -1.55
CA GLY A 78 -5.16 32.07 -1.84
C GLY A 78 -6.26 32.19 -2.88
N VAL A 79 -6.00 31.71 -4.10
CA VAL A 79 -7.03 31.63 -5.13
C VAL A 79 -8.12 30.73 -4.53
N PRO A 80 -9.36 31.24 -4.33
CA PRO A 80 -10.41 30.42 -3.79
C PRO A 80 -10.62 29.22 -4.72
N PRO A 81 -10.86 28.02 -4.17
CA PRO A 81 -10.98 26.82 -4.98
C PRO A 81 -12.10 26.98 -6.00
N ASN A 82 -11.81 26.73 -7.28
CA ASN A 82 -12.83 26.67 -8.31
C ASN A 82 -13.56 25.33 -8.18
N LEU A 83 -14.58 25.31 -7.33
CA LEU A 83 -15.35 24.10 -7.01
C LEU A 83 -16.02 23.51 -8.25
N ASP A 84 -16.45 24.33 -9.21
CA ASP A 84 -17.07 23.87 -10.45
C ASP A 84 -16.06 23.17 -11.35
N ALA A 85 -14.84 23.71 -11.47
CA ALA A 85 -13.76 23.07 -12.22
C ALA A 85 -13.35 21.73 -11.57
N LEU A 86 -13.23 21.69 -10.24
CA LEU A 86 -12.94 20.46 -9.51
C LEU A 86 -14.03 19.40 -9.72
N ALA A 87 -15.30 19.79 -9.59
CA ALA A 87 -16.43 18.87 -9.82
C ALA A 87 -16.47 18.36 -11.27
N SER A 88 -16.20 19.23 -12.25
CA SER A 88 -16.17 18.87 -13.67
C SER A 88 -15.04 17.88 -13.99
N THR A 89 -13.82 18.16 -13.54
CA THR A 89 -12.64 17.32 -13.80
C THR A 89 -12.74 15.96 -13.09
N LEU A 90 -13.27 15.95 -11.86
CA LEU A 90 -13.60 14.72 -11.15
C LEU A 90 -14.67 13.92 -11.90
N GLY A 91 -15.75 14.55 -12.34
CA GLY A 91 -16.81 13.92 -13.13
C GLY A 91 -16.30 13.31 -14.43
N HIS A 92 -15.40 13.99 -15.13
CA HIS A 92 -14.75 13.49 -16.35
C HIS A 92 -13.89 12.24 -16.07
N MET A 93 -13.10 12.26 -14.99
CA MET A 93 -12.32 11.11 -14.54
C MET A 93 -13.22 9.91 -14.23
N TYR A 94 -14.31 10.10 -13.47
CA TYR A 94 -15.27 9.03 -13.19
C TYR A 94 -15.95 8.49 -14.44
N ALA A 95 -16.33 9.36 -15.38
CA ALA A 95 -16.93 8.93 -16.64
C ALA A 95 -15.95 8.10 -17.48
N THR A 96 -14.66 8.45 -17.45
CA THR A 96 -13.60 7.68 -18.10
C THR A 96 -13.48 6.29 -17.49
N VAL A 97 -13.33 6.20 -16.16
CA VAL A 97 -13.17 4.92 -15.45
C VAL A 97 -14.39 4.00 -15.65
N ASN A 98 -15.59 4.57 -15.65
CA ASN A 98 -16.83 3.81 -15.81
C ASN A 98 -17.19 3.52 -17.28
N GLY A 99 -16.45 4.06 -18.25
CA GLY A 99 -16.76 3.91 -19.67
C GLY A 99 -18.07 4.59 -20.09
N THR A 100 -18.45 5.66 -19.41
CA THR A 100 -19.70 6.41 -19.64
C THR A 100 -19.46 7.78 -20.30
N LEU A 101 -18.31 7.97 -20.93
CA LEU A 101 -18.00 9.17 -21.70
C LEU A 101 -19.02 9.38 -22.83
N ALA A 102 -19.35 10.64 -23.11
CA ALA A 102 -20.21 10.97 -24.24
C ALA A 102 -19.48 10.68 -25.57
N PRO A 103 -20.23 10.43 -26.67
CA PRO A 103 -19.61 10.21 -27.98
C PRO A 103 -18.68 11.37 -28.37
N GLY A 104 -17.44 11.04 -28.74
CA GLY A 104 -16.43 12.02 -29.15
C GLY A 104 -15.67 12.70 -28.00
N GLN A 105 -15.94 12.36 -26.75
CA GLN A 105 -15.11 12.80 -25.63
C GLN A 105 -13.84 11.94 -25.52
N GLU A 106 -12.69 12.61 -25.42
CA GLU A 106 -11.42 11.96 -25.17
C GLU A 106 -11.35 11.47 -23.72
N PRO A 107 -10.79 10.26 -23.46
CA PRO A 107 -10.58 9.77 -22.11
C PRO A 107 -9.64 10.65 -21.28
N ALA A 108 -9.94 10.76 -19.99
CA ALA A 108 -9.01 11.33 -19.01
C ALA A 108 -7.70 10.53 -18.98
N LYS A 109 -6.59 11.26 -18.83
CA LYS A 109 -5.23 10.70 -18.71
C LYS A 109 -4.76 10.85 -17.27
N TYR A 110 -3.95 9.91 -16.81
CA TYR A 110 -3.30 10.02 -15.50
C TYR A 110 -2.43 11.27 -15.45
N SER A 111 -2.31 11.85 -14.25
CA SER A 111 -1.46 13.02 -14.07
C SER A 111 0.00 12.72 -14.36
N SER A 112 0.67 13.67 -15.01
CA SER A 112 2.09 13.61 -15.33
C SER A 112 2.98 13.48 -14.10
N VAL A 113 2.49 13.78 -12.89
CA VAL A 113 3.27 13.62 -11.66
C VAL A 113 3.64 12.15 -11.39
N TYR A 114 2.80 11.20 -11.82
CA TYR A 114 3.06 9.76 -11.63
C TYR A 114 4.23 9.22 -12.45
N GLN A 115 4.78 10.02 -13.38
CA GLN A 115 6.01 9.70 -14.08
C GLN A 115 7.24 9.71 -13.14
N HIS A 116 7.12 10.36 -11.97
CA HIS A 116 8.18 10.47 -10.97
C HIS A 116 8.20 9.33 -9.94
N LEU A 117 7.23 8.40 -10.01
CA LEU A 117 7.26 7.17 -9.23
C LEU A 117 8.45 6.28 -9.62
N PRO A 118 8.85 5.32 -8.74
CA PRO A 118 9.82 4.29 -9.08
C PRO A 118 9.46 3.58 -10.39
N LYS A 119 10.47 3.15 -11.15
CA LYS A 119 10.34 2.63 -12.53
C LYS A 119 9.24 1.56 -12.68
N HIS A 120 9.11 0.64 -11.73
CA HIS A 120 8.12 -0.45 -11.76
C HIS A 120 6.69 -0.01 -11.40
N LEU A 121 6.50 1.15 -10.76
CA LEU A 121 5.20 1.75 -10.41
C LEU A 121 4.84 2.94 -11.31
N ARG A 122 5.77 3.36 -12.15
CA ARG A 122 5.65 4.54 -12.99
C ARG A 122 4.44 4.43 -13.92
N ILE A 123 3.70 5.51 -13.99
CA ILE A 123 2.69 5.71 -15.04
C ILE A 123 3.25 6.74 -16.02
N GLU A 124 3.47 6.32 -17.26
CA GLU A 124 4.02 7.18 -18.31
C GLU A 124 3.09 8.36 -18.59
N GLU A 125 3.68 9.51 -18.90
CA GLU A 125 2.91 10.71 -19.22
C GLU A 125 2.00 10.47 -20.42
N GLY A 126 0.75 10.93 -20.29
CA GLY A 126 -0.26 10.76 -21.33
C GLY A 126 -0.97 9.40 -21.33
N THR A 127 -0.64 8.51 -20.39
CA THR A 127 -1.35 7.23 -20.22
C THR A 127 -2.82 7.47 -19.91
N VAL A 128 -3.69 6.85 -20.70
CA VAL A 128 -5.15 6.90 -20.51
C VAL A 128 -5.53 6.09 -19.27
N ILE A 129 -6.47 6.62 -18.48
CA ILE A 129 -7.03 5.90 -17.34
C ILE A 129 -7.88 4.73 -17.87
N PRO A 130 -7.57 3.48 -17.50
CA PRO A 130 -8.29 2.32 -18.00
C PRO A 130 -9.70 2.24 -17.39
N GLN A 131 -10.60 1.59 -18.12
CA GLN A 131 -11.91 1.23 -17.59
C GLN A 131 -11.79 0.05 -16.65
N ILE A 132 -11.79 0.32 -15.35
CA ILE A 132 -11.67 -0.69 -14.29
C ILE A 132 -12.61 -0.37 -13.13
N PRO A 133 -13.09 -1.38 -12.38
CA PRO A 133 -13.80 -1.13 -11.13
C PRO A 133 -12.94 -0.29 -10.20
N LEU A 134 -13.54 0.75 -9.61
CA LEU A 134 -12.87 1.55 -8.60
C LEU A 134 -12.61 0.72 -7.36
N LEU A 135 -11.39 0.82 -6.85
CA LEU A 135 -11.07 0.33 -5.52
C LEU A 135 -11.52 1.37 -4.51
N THR A 136 -12.24 0.93 -3.50
CA THR A 136 -12.78 1.79 -2.46
C THR A 136 -12.35 1.30 -1.08
N SER A 137 -12.35 2.23 -0.13
CA SER A 137 -12.21 1.94 1.30
C SER A 137 -13.42 2.44 2.06
N TRP A 138 -13.59 1.94 3.29
CA TRP A 138 -14.63 2.40 4.22
C TRP A 138 -16.05 2.24 3.65
N GLY A 139 -16.30 1.12 2.97
CA GLY A 139 -17.62 0.84 2.38
C GLY A 139 -18.02 1.82 1.28
N GLY A 140 -17.04 2.33 0.53
CA GLY A 140 -17.26 3.25 -0.59
C GLY A 140 -17.04 4.73 -0.29
N GLU A 141 -16.74 5.11 0.96
CA GLU A 141 -16.54 6.52 1.33
C GLU A 141 -15.25 7.12 0.76
N VAL A 142 -14.22 6.30 0.56
CA VAL A 142 -12.94 6.74 0.00
C VAL A 142 -12.68 5.98 -1.30
N VAL A 143 -12.43 6.73 -2.37
CA VAL A 143 -12.02 6.16 -3.66
C VAL A 143 -10.49 6.15 -3.74
N ASN A 144 -9.92 4.98 -3.96
CA ASN A 144 -8.49 4.77 -4.13
C ASN A 144 -8.19 4.77 -5.63
N CYS A 145 -7.95 5.94 -6.20
CA CYS A 145 -7.56 6.09 -7.59
C CYS A 145 -6.44 7.11 -7.76
N CYS A 146 -5.55 6.85 -8.72
CA CYS A 146 -4.65 7.88 -9.22
C CYS A 146 -5.46 8.98 -9.92
N TYR A 147 -5.08 10.24 -9.71
CA TYR A 147 -5.78 11.39 -10.24
C TYR A 147 -5.53 11.58 -11.74
N SER A 148 -6.54 12.09 -12.44
CA SER A 148 -6.35 12.60 -13.80
C SER A 148 -5.47 13.85 -13.79
N GLU A 149 -4.83 14.15 -14.91
CA GLU A 149 -4.05 15.37 -15.11
C GLU A 149 -4.87 16.64 -14.82
N GLU A 150 -6.11 16.67 -15.28
CA GLU A 150 -7.01 17.81 -15.10
C GLU A 150 -7.37 18.01 -13.61
N LEU A 151 -7.74 16.93 -12.91
CA LEU A 151 -8.08 16.99 -11.49
C LEU A 151 -6.86 17.37 -10.64
N ALA A 152 -5.70 16.76 -10.91
CA ALA A 152 -4.46 17.08 -10.21
C ALA A 152 -4.10 18.56 -10.38
N ASN A 153 -4.20 19.11 -11.59
CA ASN A 153 -3.86 20.52 -11.84
C ASN A 153 -4.75 21.48 -11.04
N GLU A 154 -6.05 21.20 -10.90
CA GLU A 154 -6.93 22.03 -10.06
C GLU A 154 -6.58 21.92 -8.58
N LEU A 155 -6.28 20.72 -8.06
CA LEU A 155 -5.83 20.54 -6.68
C LEU A 155 -4.51 21.27 -6.40
N LEU A 156 -3.55 21.20 -7.33
CA LEU A 156 -2.25 21.85 -7.18
C LEU A 156 -2.35 23.38 -7.20
N LYS A 157 -3.28 23.96 -7.97
CA LYS A 157 -3.56 25.40 -7.90
C LYS A 157 -4.07 25.80 -6.52
N VAL A 158 -4.95 24.99 -5.92
CA VAL A 158 -5.51 25.25 -4.58
C VAL A 158 -4.43 25.14 -3.51
N GLU A 159 -3.61 24.09 -3.54
CA GLU A 159 -2.63 23.82 -2.48
C GLU A 159 -1.34 24.65 -2.61
N TYR A 160 -0.89 24.94 -3.84
CA TYR A 160 0.42 25.55 -4.11
C TYR A 160 0.34 26.90 -4.85
N GLY A 161 -0.87 27.38 -5.15
CA GLY A 161 -1.11 28.63 -5.89
C GLY A 161 -0.82 28.56 -7.39
N SER A 162 -0.09 27.53 -7.87
CA SER A 162 0.14 27.28 -9.30
C SER A 162 0.43 25.80 -9.55
N VAL A 163 0.14 25.35 -10.77
CA VAL A 163 0.40 23.97 -11.22
C VAL A 163 1.89 23.67 -11.20
N GLU A 164 2.73 24.58 -11.68
CA GLU A 164 4.18 24.40 -11.80
C GLU A 164 4.84 24.24 -10.43
N LYS A 165 4.47 25.10 -9.47
CA LYS A 165 4.95 24.99 -8.08
C LYS A 165 4.50 23.67 -7.45
N GLY A 166 3.23 23.31 -7.65
CA GLY A 166 2.68 22.06 -7.14
C GLY A 166 3.37 20.82 -7.73
N LYS A 167 3.54 20.75 -9.05
CA LYS A 167 4.23 19.64 -9.72
C LYS A 167 5.68 19.50 -9.24
N LYS A 168 6.38 20.62 -9.05
CA LYS A 168 7.74 20.60 -8.48
C LYS A 168 7.76 20.01 -7.06
N ALA A 169 6.84 20.45 -6.20
CA ALA A 169 6.74 19.94 -4.83
C ALA A 169 6.35 18.44 -4.79
N VAL A 170 5.40 18.02 -5.62
CA VAL A 170 4.99 16.60 -5.71
C VAL A 170 6.14 15.73 -6.24
N LYS A 171 6.91 16.21 -7.23
CA LYS A 171 8.10 15.51 -7.71
C LYS A 171 9.09 15.27 -6.57
N GLU A 172 9.45 16.32 -5.84
CA GLU A 172 10.37 16.23 -4.70
C GLU A 172 9.86 15.24 -3.64
N PHE A 173 8.55 15.26 -3.36
CA PHE A 173 7.91 14.30 -2.46
C PHE A 173 8.00 12.86 -2.97
N MET A 174 7.64 12.59 -4.23
CA MET A 174 7.65 11.24 -4.81
C MET A 174 9.06 10.64 -4.88
N GLU A 175 10.09 11.47 -5.07
CA GLU A 175 11.49 11.03 -5.08
C GLU A 175 11.98 10.58 -3.69
N VAL A 176 11.37 11.05 -2.60
CA VAL A 176 11.78 10.71 -1.22
C VAL A 176 10.78 9.86 -0.44
N ALA A 177 9.60 9.63 -1.00
CA ALA A 177 8.53 8.84 -0.39
C ALA A 177 8.93 7.37 -0.22
N GLU A 178 8.42 6.75 0.85
CA GLU A 178 8.54 5.31 1.06
C GLU A 178 7.34 4.60 0.41
N TYR A 179 7.61 3.60 -0.42
CA TYR A 179 6.59 2.79 -1.10
C TYR A 179 6.45 1.45 -0.38
N LEU A 180 5.48 1.37 0.54
CA LEU A 180 5.24 0.22 1.41
C LEU A 180 4.25 -0.78 0.80
N GLY A 181 4.52 -2.07 0.97
CA GLY A 181 3.67 -3.14 0.46
C GLY A 181 3.57 -3.19 -1.08
N GLY A 182 2.51 -3.81 -1.57
CA GLY A 182 2.26 -3.97 -3.00
C GLY A 182 3.17 -5.02 -3.64
N GLN A 183 3.55 -4.79 -4.89
CA GLN A 183 4.49 -5.65 -5.61
C GLN A 183 5.89 -5.05 -5.51
N PRO A 184 6.91 -5.85 -5.13
CA PRO A 184 8.30 -5.38 -5.16
C PRO A 184 8.73 -5.05 -6.59
N ASP A 185 9.77 -4.22 -6.73
CA ASP A 185 10.43 -4.02 -8.02
C ASP A 185 10.92 -5.37 -8.55
N PRO A 186 10.60 -5.76 -9.80
CA PRO A 186 11.12 -6.99 -10.40
C PRO A 186 12.66 -7.07 -10.43
N GLU A 187 13.34 -5.93 -10.39
CA GLU A 187 14.81 -5.82 -10.35
C GLU A 187 15.35 -5.68 -8.91
N ASP A 188 14.50 -5.77 -7.87
CA ASP A 188 14.90 -5.64 -6.46
C ASP A 188 15.77 -6.82 -5.99
N THR A 189 17.05 -6.55 -5.77
CA THR A 189 18.04 -7.51 -5.27
C THR A 189 17.87 -7.88 -3.79
N THR A 190 16.97 -7.22 -3.06
CA THR A 190 16.68 -7.48 -1.65
C THR A 190 15.51 -8.44 -1.43
N ILE A 191 14.87 -8.89 -2.51
CA ILE A 191 13.80 -9.89 -2.43
C ILE A 191 14.37 -11.17 -1.85
N ASP A 192 13.75 -11.65 -0.77
CA ASP A 192 14.09 -12.91 -0.13
C ASP A 192 12.85 -13.77 0.07
N ARG A 193 13.06 -15.09 0.16
CA ARG A 193 12.02 -16.10 0.29
C ARG A 193 12.22 -16.90 1.57
N ILE A 194 11.19 -16.93 2.41
CA ILE A 194 11.17 -17.73 3.63
C ILE A 194 10.16 -18.85 3.49
N GLU A 195 10.67 -20.07 3.44
CA GLU A 195 9.84 -21.26 3.46
C GLU A 195 9.12 -21.41 4.79
N LEU A 196 7.82 -21.70 4.73
CA LEU A 196 6.99 -22.00 5.90
C LEU A 196 6.78 -23.51 5.98
N PRO A 197 7.30 -24.19 7.02
CA PRO A 197 7.28 -25.66 7.09
C PRO A 197 5.86 -26.24 6.98
N GLY A 198 5.68 -27.17 6.04
CA GLY A 198 4.42 -27.91 5.86
C GLY A 198 3.26 -27.10 5.26
N LEU A 199 3.52 -25.91 4.72
CA LEU A 199 2.52 -25.07 4.07
C LEU A 199 2.78 -24.95 2.56
N SER A 200 1.71 -24.74 1.78
CA SER A 200 1.76 -24.60 0.31
C SER A 200 2.11 -23.20 -0.16
N PHE A 201 2.53 -22.31 0.75
CA PHE A 201 2.89 -20.94 0.46
C PHE A 201 4.10 -20.53 1.31
N HIS A 202 4.80 -19.49 0.88
CA HIS A 202 5.99 -18.94 1.54
C HIS A 202 5.80 -17.46 1.85
N LEU A 203 6.68 -16.92 2.70
CA LEU A 203 6.83 -15.48 2.85
C LEU A 203 7.77 -14.97 1.75
N ARG A 204 7.39 -13.92 1.03
CA ARG A 204 8.31 -13.14 0.21
C ARG A 204 8.49 -11.79 0.88
N LEU A 205 9.72 -11.41 1.16
CA LEU A 205 10.06 -10.14 1.80
C LEU A 205 10.94 -9.31 0.89
N TRP A 206 10.88 -7.99 1.05
CA TRP A 206 11.75 -7.06 0.34
C TRP A 206 11.94 -5.79 1.14
N LEU A 207 13.13 -5.20 0.97
CA LEU A 207 13.47 -3.90 1.51
C LEU A 207 13.11 -2.81 0.48
N GLY A 208 13.34 -3.04 -0.82
CA GLY A 208 12.99 -2.13 -1.91
C GLY A 208 13.39 -0.67 -1.69
N HIS A 209 12.52 0.24 -2.13
CA HIS A 209 12.67 1.70 -2.00
C HIS A 209 12.25 2.24 -0.62
N GLN A 210 12.26 1.40 0.42
CA GLN A 210 11.85 1.76 1.77
C GLN A 210 13.09 2.25 2.54
N LYS A 211 12.91 3.00 3.62
CA LYS A 211 14.04 3.49 4.45
C LYS A 211 14.19 2.66 5.71
N ASN A 212 13.09 2.38 6.40
CA ASN A 212 13.09 1.75 7.73
C ASN A 212 12.20 0.51 7.86
N PHE A 213 11.57 0.12 6.75
CA PHE A 213 10.60 -0.96 6.73
C PHE A 213 11.08 -2.12 5.86
N VAL A 214 10.60 -3.30 6.23
CA VAL A 214 10.59 -4.52 5.44
C VAL A 214 9.15 -4.80 5.10
N SER A 215 8.84 -4.86 3.81
CA SER A 215 7.54 -5.32 3.35
C SER A 215 7.57 -6.81 3.07
N PHE A 216 6.42 -7.45 3.24
CA PHE A 216 6.27 -8.85 2.89
C PHE A 216 4.84 -9.16 2.44
N ASP A 217 4.72 -10.25 1.69
CA ASP A 217 3.46 -10.89 1.34
C ASP A 217 3.57 -12.42 1.46
N PHE A 218 2.42 -13.09 1.31
CA PHE A 218 2.37 -14.54 1.18
C PHE A 218 2.26 -14.89 -0.28
N CYS A 219 3.11 -15.80 -0.74
CA CYS A 219 3.14 -16.23 -2.12
C CYS A 219 2.89 -17.73 -2.21
N ASP A 220 2.04 -18.13 -3.15
CA ASP A 220 1.82 -19.54 -3.46
C ASP A 220 3.10 -20.21 -3.97
N ASN A 221 3.39 -21.43 -3.52
CA ASN A 221 4.66 -22.09 -3.83
C ASN A 221 4.77 -22.52 -5.30
N GLU A 222 3.66 -22.83 -5.96
CA GLU A 222 3.65 -23.29 -7.35
C GLU A 222 3.67 -22.10 -8.31
N THR A 223 2.73 -21.19 -8.15
CA THR A 223 2.50 -20.05 -9.07
C THR A 223 3.40 -18.86 -8.78
N LYS A 224 4.00 -18.80 -7.58
CA LYS A 224 4.81 -17.66 -7.08
C LYS A 224 4.04 -16.33 -7.01
N ARG A 225 2.71 -16.38 -7.07
CA ARG A 225 1.85 -15.19 -7.02
C ARG A 225 1.47 -14.85 -5.58
N PRO A 226 1.31 -13.56 -5.24
CA PRO A 226 0.74 -13.14 -3.97
C PRO A 226 -0.65 -13.77 -3.78
N VAL A 227 -0.93 -14.16 -2.55
CA VAL A 227 -2.21 -14.74 -2.12
C VAL A 227 -2.70 -14.08 -0.84
N GLU A 228 -4.00 -14.18 -0.61
CA GLU A 228 -4.60 -13.75 0.65
C GLU A 228 -4.04 -14.54 1.84
N LYS A 229 -3.83 -13.86 2.96
CA LYS A 229 -3.37 -14.48 4.20
C LYS A 229 -4.40 -15.49 4.68
N HIS A 230 -4.03 -16.77 4.70
CA HIS A 230 -4.90 -17.84 5.16
C HIS A 230 -5.46 -17.59 6.58
N ARG A 231 -6.75 -17.91 6.81
CA ARG A 231 -7.47 -17.63 8.06
C ARG A 231 -6.85 -18.23 9.34
N PHE A 232 -6.12 -19.33 9.21
CA PHE A 232 -5.42 -19.98 10.34
C PHE A 232 -4.00 -19.46 10.57
N LEU A 233 -3.53 -18.56 9.71
CA LEU A 233 -2.22 -17.94 9.81
C LEU A 233 -2.33 -16.61 10.56
N THR A 234 -1.52 -16.47 11.60
CA THR A 234 -1.36 -15.23 12.36
C THR A 234 0.12 -14.88 12.43
N VAL A 235 0.45 -13.62 12.22
CA VAL A 235 1.82 -13.11 12.30
C VAL A 235 1.88 -12.12 13.44
N PHE A 236 2.90 -12.25 14.28
CA PHE A 236 3.16 -11.34 15.38
C PHE A 236 4.50 -10.64 15.18
N TYR A 237 4.50 -9.34 15.41
CA TYR A 237 5.69 -8.52 15.53
C TYR A 237 6.16 -8.51 16.98
N MET A 238 7.45 -8.73 17.18
CA MET A 238 8.14 -8.72 18.47
C MET A 238 9.37 -7.81 18.38
N ARG A 239 9.64 -7.04 19.44
CA ARG A 239 10.85 -6.20 19.54
C ARG A 239 12.09 -6.97 19.98
N SER A 240 11.89 -8.06 20.72
CA SER A 240 12.95 -8.94 21.21
C SER A 240 12.42 -10.36 21.37
N PRO A 241 13.28 -11.39 21.47
CA PRO A 241 12.83 -12.76 21.65
C PRO A 241 12.00 -13.00 22.93
N GLN A 242 12.19 -12.14 23.94
CA GLN A 242 11.49 -12.19 25.23
C GLN A 242 10.31 -11.21 25.31
N ASP A 243 9.87 -10.64 24.17
CA ASP A 243 8.76 -9.69 24.16
C ASP A 243 7.47 -10.35 24.69
N MET A 244 7.00 -9.85 25.84
CA MET A 244 5.81 -10.34 26.54
C MET A 244 4.51 -9.84 25.90
N HIS A 245 4.59 -8.83 25.03
CA HIS A 245 3.44 -8.20 24.40
C HIS A 245 3.58 -8.18 22.88
N PRO A 246 3.66 -9.35 22.22
CA PRO A 246 3.71 -9.44 20.78
C PRO A 246 2.47 -8.79 20.16
N VAL A 247 2.68 -7.94 19.16
CA VAL A 247 1.58 -7.26 18.46
C VAL A 247 1.23 -8.04 17.22
N GLN A 248 -0.04 -8.42 17.04
CA GLN A 248 -0.46 -9.09 15.81
C GLN A 248 -0.37 -8.11 14.64
N VAL A 249 0.38 -8.50 13.61
CA VAL A 249 0.53 -7.72 12.39
C VAL A 249 -0.74 -7.84 11.57
N GLN A 250 -1.31 -6.70 11.19
CA GLN A 250 -2.43 -6.62 10.26
C GLN A 250 -1.91 -6.23 8.88
N SER A 251 -2.63 -6.69 7.85
CA SER A 251 -2.33 -6.31 6.47
C SER A 251 -2.58 -4.82 6.26
N LEU A 252 -1.80 -4.19 5.39
CA LEU A 252 -1.99 -2.79 4.99
C LEU A 252 -3.41 -2.58 4.45
N GLU A 253 -3.93 -3.54 3.69
CA GLU A 253 -5.30 -3.47 3.14
C GLU A 253 -6.36 -3.40 4.24
N TYR A 254 -6.17 -4.15 5.32
CA TYR A 254 -7.05 -4.10 6.49
C TYR A 254 -6.93 -2.75 7.21
N CYS A 255 -5.71 -2.27 7.44
CA CYS A 255 -5.45 -0.98 8.08
C CYS A 255 -6.02 0.20 7.28
N HIS A 256 -6.05 0.09 5.95
CA HIS A 256 -6.64 1.08 5.04
C HIS A 256 -8.13 0.83 4.75
N HIS A 257 -8.74 -0.18 5.39
CA HIS A 257 -10.13 -0.57 5.18
C HIS A 257 -10.49 -0.74 3.71
N LEU A 258 -9.56 -1.27 2.90
CA LEU A 258 -9.79 -1.54 1.49
C LEU A 258 -10.87 -2.62 1.36
N ASP A 259 -11.78 -2.42 0.40
CA ASP A 259 -12.76 -3.43 0.06
C ASP A 259 -12.03 -4.69 -0.44
N GLN A 260 -12.37 -5.85 0.13
CA GLN A 260 -11.58 -7.08 0.12
C GLN A 260 -11.50 -7.79 -1.26
N SER A 261 -11.72 -7.08 -2.36
CA SER A 261 -11.74 -7.63 -3.72
C SER A 261 -10.37 -7.89 -4.33
N VAL A 262 -9.28 -7.44 -3.68
CA VAL A 262 -7.92 -7.44 -4.27
C VAL A 262 -7.27 -8.84 -4.25
N GLY A 263 -7.70 -9.74 -3.36
CA GLY A 263 -7.30 -11.16 -3.38
C GLY A 263 -5.88 -11.46 -2.90
N TYR A 264 -5.15 -10.47 -2.38
CA TYR A 264 -3.86 -10.63 -1.71
C TYR A 264 -3.73 -9.65 -0.54
N ASN A 265 -2.72 -9.88 0.32
CA ASN A 265 -2.40 -8.98 1.42
C ASN A 265 -0.92 -8.62 1.44
N SER A 266 -0.63 -7.34 1.63
CA SER A 266 0.71 -6.83 1.90
C SER A 266 0.85 -6.41 3.36
N PHE A 267 2.03 -6.59 3.91
CA PHE A 267 2.37 -6.27 5.28
C PHE A 267 3.67 -5.47 5.30
N ALA A 268 3.86 -4.68 6.34
CA ALA A 268 5.13 -3.98 6.58
C ALA A 268 5.45 -4.00 8.06
N VAL A 269 6.73 -4.20 8.38
CA VAL A 269 7.27 -4.13 9.73
C VAL A 269 8.61 -3.39 9.72
N LEU A 270 9.06 -2.94 10.88
CA LEU A 270 10.37 -2.28 10.99
C LEU A 270 11.50 -3.29 10.71
N GLU A 271 12.58 -2.79 10.12
CA GLU A 271 13.85 -3.53 10.04
C GLU A 271 14.30 -4.06 11.42
N GLY A 272 14.95 -5.23 11.44
CA GLY A 272 15.48 -5.85 12.65
C GLY A 272 14.44 -6.47 13.57
N SER A 273 13.15 -6.23 13.31
CA SER A 273 12.07 -6.81 14.10
C SER A 273 12.00 -8.32 13.97
N ILE A 274 11.38 -8.96 14.96
CA ILE A 274 11.18 -10.41 14.95
C ILE A 274 9.74 -10.69 14.53
N LEU A 275 9.57 -11.45 13.45
CA LEU A 275 8.29 -12.02 13.08
C LEU A 275 8.14 -13.43 13.67
N ASP A 276 7.08 -13.64 14.45
CA ASP A 276 6.63 -14.95 14.88
C ASP A 276 5.42 -15.37 14.03
N VAL A 277 5.65 -16.30 13.11
CA VAL A 277 4.63 -16.83 12.22
C VAL A 277 4.01 -18.04 12.88
N ARG A 278 2.69 -17.98 13.10
CA ARG A 278 1.92 -19.04 13.76
C ARG A 278 0.85 -19.62 12.86
N TRP A 279 0.74 -20.94 12.89
CA TRP A 279 -0.30 -21.70 12.21
C TRP A 279 -1.20 -22.41 13.23
N LYS A 280 -2.52 -22.15 13.16
CA LYS A 280 -3.49 -22.68 14.13
C LYS A 280 -3.06 -22.43 15.59
N GLY A 281 -2.53 -21.23 15.85
CA GLY A 281 -2.06 -20.79 17.17
C GLY A 281 -0.67 -21.29 17.59
N LYS A 282 -0.02 -22.18 16.84
CA LYS A 282 1.33 -22.69 17.15
C LYS A 282 2.39 -21.96 16.33
N SER A 283 3.50 -21.56 16.96
CA SER A 283 4.65 -21.01 16.24
C SER A 283 5.25 -22.07 15.31
N ILE A 284 5.42 -21.70 14.05
CA ILE A 284 6.01 -22.56 13.01
C ILE A 284 7.31 -21.99 12.44
N LYS A 285 7.53 -20.69 12.60
CA LYS A 285 8.74 -20.01 12.14
C LYS A 285 8.92 -18.71 12.92
N ARG A 286 10.15 -18.43 13.34
CA ARG A 286 10.56 -17.13 13.87
C ARG A 286 11.69 -16.57 13.03
N VAL A 287 11.53 -15.34 12.60
CA VAL A 287 12.41 -14.70 11.62
C VAL A 287 12.82 -13.33 12.13
N VAL A 288 14.13 -13.06 12.14
CA VAL A 288 14.64 -11.68 12.30
C VAL A 288 14.60 -10.99 10.93
N MET A 289 13.89 -9.87 10.84
CA MET A 289 13.77 -9.08 9.62
C MET A 289 15.13 -8.49 9.24
N PRO A 290 15.47 -8.48 7.94
CA PRO A 290 16.74 -7.94 7.48
C PRO A 290 16.87 -6.46 7.87
N GLU A 291 18.09 -6.06 8.20
CA GLU A 291 18.48 -4.67 8.38
C GLU A 291 19.43 -4.26 7.26
N ARG A 292 19.27 -3.03 6.76
CA ARG A 292 20.26 -2.43 5.88
C ARG A 292 21.54 -2.18 6.65
N GLU A 293 22.69 -2.38 6.00
CA GLU A 293 23.97 -2.00 6.58
C GLU A 293 23.96 -0.50 6.85
N ARG A 294 23.99 -0.12 8.13
CA ARG A 294 24.16 1.28 8.53
C ARG A 294 25.65 1.61 8.44
N PRO A 295 26.03 2.78 7.90
CA PRO A 295 27.41 3.23 8.00
C PRO A 295 27.83 3.15 9.47
N ALA A 296 28.96 2.52 9.74
CA ALA A 296 29.42 2.25 11.09
C ALA A 296 29.63 3.56 11.87
N GLN A 297 28.58 4.06 12.52
CA GLN A 297 28.75 4.82 13.73
C GLN A 297 29.29 3.85 14.78
N GLN A 298 30.41 4.25 15.38
CA GLN A 298 31.33 3.41 16.12
C GLN A 298 30.63 2.46 17.12
N ALA A 299 31.13 1.21 17.10
CA ALA A 299 30.99 0.14 18.10
C ALA A 299 29.69 -0.67 18.14
N GLN A 300 29.62 -1.71 17.32
CA GLN A 300 29.83 -3.11 17.74
C GLN A 300 29.73 -3.99 16.49
N ALA A 301 30.62 -4.98 16.37
CA ALA A 301 30.62 -5.92 15.24
C ALA A 301 29.32 -6.75 15.26
N VAL A 302 28.31 -6.29 14.54
CA VAL A 302 27.18 -7.12 14.12
C VAL A 302 27.68 -7.91 12.90
N PRO A 303 27.65 -9.25 12.92
CA PRO A 303 28.10 -10.03 11.78
C PRO A 303 27.16 -9.83 10.59
N ALA A 304 27.75 -9.92 9.40
CA ALA A 304 27.18 -9.58 8.12
C ALA A 304 25.82 -10.22 7.81
N ARG A 305 25.01 -9.44 7.07
CA ARG A 305 23.90 -9.82 6.17
C ARG A 305 23.50 -11.31 6.19
N GLY A 306 22.33 -11.59 6.74
CA GLY A 306 21.66 -12.88 6.60
C GLY A 306 20.38 -12.97 7.43
N LEU A 307 19.31 -13.51 6.84
CA LEU A 307 18.13 -13.97 7.56
C LEU A 307 18.56 -14.95 8.65
N ARG A 308 18.37 -14.58 9.92
CA ARG A 308 18.67 -15.47 11.04
C ARG A 308 17.39 -16.18 11.45
N GLU A 309 17.31 -17.47 11.14
CA GLU A 309 16.31 -18.33 11.74
C GLU A 309 16.65 -18.48 13.22
N LEU A 310 15.68 -18.16 14.08
CA LEU A 310 15.79 -18.44 15.51
C LEU A 310 15.19 -19.83 15.74
N GLU A 311 15.95 -20.71 16.40
CA GLU A 311 15.39 -21.98 16.90
C GLU A 311 14.17 -21.66 17.77
N VAL A 312 13.03 -22.21 17.39
CA VAL A 312 11.78 -22.07 18.12
C VAL A 312 11.85 -22.97 19.34
N LYS A 313 12.47 -22.47 20.42
CA LYS A 313 12.37 -23.10 21.73
C LYS A 313 10.93 -23.03 22.21
N SER A 314 10.42 -24.13 22.73
CA SER A 314 9.12 -24.15 23.40
C SER A 314 9.13 -23.17 24.59
N PRO A 315 7.96 -22.65 25.00
CA PRO A 315 7.87 -21.81 26.20
C PRO A 315 8.47 -22.48 27.45
N GLN A 316 8.43 -23.81 27.53
CA GLN A 316 9.02 -24.60 28.61
C GLN A 316 10.55 -24.57 28.57
N GLU A 317 11.15 -24.71 27.39
CA GLU A 317 12.61 -24.62 27.20
C GLU A 317 13.12 -23.20 27.44
N MET A 318 12.39 -22.16 27.00
CA MET A 318 12.77 -20.77 27.30
C MET A 318 12.72 -20.47 28.80
N MET A 319 11.73 -20.99 29.51
CA MET A 319 11.64 -20.84 30.97
C MET A 319 12.73 -21.63 31.71
N ALA A 320 13.11 -22.81 31.19
CA ALA A 320 14.21 -23.60 31.73
C ALA A 320 15.56 -22.86 31.58
N ASP A 321 15.81 -22.26 30.41
CA ASP A 321 17.02 -21.47 30.14
C ASP A 321 17.09 -20.22 31.04
N LEU A 322 15.98 -19.51 31.22
CA LEU A 322 15.89 -18.36 32.12
C LEU A 322 16.15 -18.76 33.58
N ALA A 323 15.61 -19.90 34.03
CA ALA A 323 15.84 -20.42 35.37
C ALA A 323 17.27 -20.91 35.59
N GLU A 324 17.93 -21.43 34.55
CA GLU A 324 19.35 -21.79 34.59
C GLU A 324 20.25 -20.54 34.62
N PHE A 325 19.94 -19.52 33.82
CA PHE A 325 20.65 -18.26 33.82
C PHE A 325 20.55 -17.54 35.17
N ALA A 326 19.36 -17.49 35.77
CA ALA A 326 19.15 -16.92 37.10
C ALA A 326 19.94 -17.67 38.19
N ARG A 327 19.99 -19.01 38.14
CA ARG A 327 20.82 -19.82 39.05
C ARG A 327 22.31 -19.54 38.89
N LYS A 328 22.79 -19.42 37.64
CA LYS A 328 24.21 -19.10 37.36
C LYS A 328 24.58 -17.72 37.87
N ALA A 329 23.70 -16.73 37.71
CA ALA A 329 23.92 -15.37 38.22
C ALA A 329 23.94 -15.32 39.76
N MET A 330 23.11 -16.11 40.44
CA MET A 330 23.09 -16.19 41.90
C MET A 330 24.29 -16.95 42.49
N ASN A 331 24.87 -17.90 41.76
CA ASN A 331 26.05 -18.64 42.21
C ASN A 331 27.39 -17.91 41.93
N GLN A 332 27.33 -16.72 41.30
CA GLN A 332 28.50 -15.88 41.00
C GLN A 332 28.51 -14.57 41.81
N ALA A 333 27.55 -14.38 42.72
CA ALA A 333 27.47 -13.27 43.67
C ALA A 333 27.80 -13.76 45.09
#